data_AF-A0A1Q5Q2E8-F1
#
_entry.id   AF-A0A1Q5Q2E8-F1
#
_cell.length_a   1.000
_cell.length_b   1.000
_cell.length_c   1.000
_cell.angle_alpha   90.00
_cell.angle_beta   90.00
_cell.angle_gamma   90.00
#
_symmetry.space_group_name_H-M   'P 1'
#
loop_
_entity.id
_entity.type
_entity.pdbx_description
1 polymer ?
#
loop_
_entity_poly.entity_id
_entity_poly.type
_entity_poly.pdbx_seq_one_letter_code
_entity_poly.pdbx_strand_id
1 'polypeptide(L)' 'AWLHHYNHHRPHTGIGGLTPSERVHNLTGNYT' A
#
# COMPACT_ATOMS: atom_id res chain seq x y z
N ALA A 1 10.27 9.48 -6.41
CA ALA A 1 11.02 8.22 -6.16
C ALA A 1 10.67 7.58 -4.80
N TRP A 2 10.69 8.33 -3.70
CA TRP A 2 10.43 7.80 -2.34
C TRP A 2 9.04 7.18 -2.14
N LEU A 3 7.99 7.86 -2.60
CA LEU A 3 6.59 7.42 -2.41
C LEU A 3 6.28 6.08 -3.09
N HIS A 4 6.83 5.84 -4.28
CA HIS A 4 6.71 4.57 -5.02
C HIS A 4 7.40 3.41 -4.28
N HIS A 5 8.56 3.67 -3.69
CA HIS A 5 9.28 2.68 -2.91
C HIS A 5 8.53 2.31 -1.62
N TYR A 6 8.01 3.30 -0.90
CA TYR A 6 7.24 3.08 0.32
C TYR A 6 5.96 2.27 0.06
N ASN A 7 5.20 2.61 -0.98
CA ASN A 7 3.91 1.99 -1.24
C ASN A 7 4.00 0.57 -1.81
N HIS A 8 5.03 0.27 -2.62
CA HIS A 8 5.11 -0.97 -3.40
C HIS A 8 6.23 -1.92 -3.00
N HIS A 9 7.23 -1.47 -2.23
CA HIS A 9 8.43 -2.27 -1.98
C HIS A 9 8.74 -2.44 -0.50
N ARG A 10 8.02 -1.75 0.39
CA ARG A 10 8.27 -1.82 1.82
C ARG A 10 7.26 -2.74 2.52
N PRO A 11 7.61 -4.02 2.74
CA PRO A 11 6.76 -4.93 3.51
C PRO A 11 6.72 -4.47 4.97
N HIS A 12 5.52 -4.36 5.52
CA HIS A 12 5.32 -4.03 6.93
C HIS A 12 4.95 -5.29 7.72
N THR A 13 5.79 -5.65 8.70
CA THR A 13 5.58 -6.83 9.56
C THR A 13 4.29 -6.74 10.39
N GLY A 14 3.84 -5.52 10.73
CA GLY A 14 2.57 -5.30 11.44
C GLY A 14 1.31 -5.61 10.62
N ILE A 15 1.46 -5.90 9.32
CA ILE A 15 0.34 -6.21 8.42
C ILE A 15 0.54 -7.52 7.65
N GLY A 16 1.24 -8.48 8.27
CA GLY A 16 1.49 -9.79 7.67
C GLY A 16 2.58 -9.79 6.60
N GLY A 17 3.46 -8.78 6.59
CA GLY A 17 4.54 -8.67 5.60
C GLY A 17 4.09 -8.09 4.26
N LEU A 18 2.85 -7.62 4.16
CA LEU A 18 2.34 -6.95 2.96
C LEU A 18 2.83 -5.50 2.88
N THR A 19 2.88 -4.97 1.67
CA THR A 19 3.15 -3.55 1.40
C THR A 19 1.88 -2.71 1.61
N PRO A 20 2.00 -1.39 1.84
CA PRO A 20 0.84 -0.52 2.01
C PRO A 20 -0.17 -0.61 0.86
N SER A 21 0.30 -0.76 -0.39
CA SER A 21 -0.58 -0.90 -1.56
C SER A 21 -1.37 -2.22 -1.59
N GLU A 22 -0.80 -3.31 -1.07
CA GLU A 22 -1.46 -4.62 -1.01
C GLU A 22 -2.60 -4.69 0.01
N ARG A 23 -2.63 -3.77 0.98
CA ARG A 23 -3.77 -3.58 1.89
C ARG A 23 -4.87 -2.68 1.35
N VAL A 24 -4.64 -1.97 0.26
CA VAL A 24 -5.69 -1.17 -0.36
C VAL A 24 -6.53 -2.11 -1.22
N HIS A 25 -7.30 -2.96 -0.55
CA HIS A 25 -8.37 -3.72 -1.18
C HIS A 25 -9.51 -2.74 -1.46
N ASN A 26 -9.54 -2.24 -2.69
CA ASN A 26 -10.75 -1.82 -3.38
C ASN A 26 -11.55 -0.65 -2.77
N LEU A 27 -10.96 0.54 -2.64
CA LEU A 27 -11.74 1.78 -2.82
C LEU A 27 -11.84 2.09 -4.31
N THR A 28 -12.62 1.30 -5.05
CA THR A 28 -13.25 1.83 -6.28
C THR A 28 -14.23 2.92 -5.85
N GLY A 29 -13.76 4.18 -5.81
CA GLY A 29 -14.62 5.35 -5.73
C GLY A 29 -14.49 6.18 -4.45
N ASN A 30 -13.45 7.02 -4.38
CA ASN A 30 -13.61 8.37 -3.82
C ASN A 30 -12.45 9.29 -4.24
N TYR A 31 -12.43 9.65 -5.53
CA TYR A 31 -11.78 10.87 -5.99
C TYR A 31 -12.90 11.77 -6.53
N THR A 32 -13.65 12.40 -5.62
CA THR A 32 -14.32 13.67 -5.92
C THR A 32 -13.36 14.79 -5.62
#